data_AF-A0AAV5YNE5-F1
#
_entry.id   AF-A0AAV5YNE5-F1
#
_cell.length_a   1.000
_cell.length_b   1.000
_cell.length_c   1.000
_cell.angle_alpha   90.00
_cell.angle_beta   90.00
_cell.angle_gamma   90.00
#
_symmetry.space_group_name_H-M   'P 1'
#
loop_
_entity.id
_entity.type
_entity.pdbx_description
1 polymer ?
#
loop_
_entity_poly.entity_id
_entity_poly.type
_entity_poly.pdbx_seq_one_letter_code
_entity_poly.pdbx_strand_id
1 'polypeptide(L)' 'MDVQIETRRGALRGVRERGLAVFRGIPFAAPPVGPLRFMPPEPPPRWSGVRDAGRFGQAAPQNAAIAGPS' A
#
# COMPACT_ATOMS: atom_id res chain seq x y z
N MET A 1 -1.90 9.47 -17.68
CA MET A 1 -2.87 8.38 -17.88
C MET A 1 -2.83 7.47 -16.68
N ASP A 2 -3.98 7.22 -16.09
CA ASP A 2 -4.17 6.21 -15.05
C ASP A 2 -4.26 4.81 -15.66
N VAL A 3 -4.06 3.79 -14.82
CA VAL A 3 -4.17 2.38 -15.18
C VAL A 3 -4.91 1.66 -14.07
N GLN A 4 -5.95 0.89 -14.42
CA GLN A 4 -6.76 0.15 -13.46
C GLN A 4 -6.53 -1.35 -13.60
N ILE A 5 -6.41 -2.05 -12.47
CA ILE A 5 -6.30 -3.51 -12.41
C ILE A 5 -7.21 -4.08 -11.31
N GLU A 6 -7.62 -5.33 -11.49
CA GLU A 6 -8.31 -6.11 -10.46
C GLU A 6 -7.34 -7.02 -9.71
N THR A 7 -7.53 -7.14 -8.41
CA THR A 7 -6.76 -8.05 -7.55
C THR A 7 -7.68 -8.96 -6.75
N ARG A 8 -7.11 -9.96 -6.05
CA ARG A 8 -7.86 -10.79 -5.10
C ARG A 8 -8.49 -10.02 -3.93
N ARG A 9 -8.14 -8.74 -3.73
CA ARG A 9 -8.62 -7.90 -2.62
C ARG A 9 -9.51 -6.75 -3.05
N GLY A 10 -9.47 -6.36 -4.32
CA GLY A 10 -10.26 -5.29 -4.91
C GLY A 10 -9.51 -4.57 -6.03
N ALA A 11 -10.16 -3.57 -6.63
CA ALA A 11 -9.63 -2.81 -7.75
C ALA A 11 -8.60 -1.77 -7.29
N LEU A 12 -7.58 -1.53 -8.12
CA LEU A 12 -6.53 -0.53 -7.89
C LEU A 12 -6.41 0.40 -9.09
N ARG A 13 -6.23 1.70 -8.83
CA ARG A 13 -5.86 2.71 -9.83
C ARG A 13 -4.43 3.17 -9.61
N GLY A 14 -3.52 2.77 -10.50
CA GLY A 14 -2.13 3.21 -10.55
C GLY A 14 -1.90 4.33 -11.56
N VAL A 15 -0.63 4.62 -11.82
CA VAL A 15 -0.18 5.67 -12.73
C VAL A 15 0.74 5.11 -13.80
N ARG A 16 0.73 5.68 -15.01
CA ARG A 16 1.76 5.43 -16.02
C ARG A 16 2.92 6.40 -15.83
N GLU A 17 4.12 5.88 -15.60
CA GLU A 17 5.34 6.67 -15.43
C GLU A 17 6.48 6.07 -16.26
N ARG A 18 7.12 6.88 -17.11
CA ARG A 18 8.28 6.47 -17.93
C ARG A 18 8.04 5.17 -18.72
N GLY A 19 6.83 4.98 -19.24
CA GLY A 19 6.43 3.78 -19.97
C GLY A 19 6.02 2.57 -19.12
N LEU A 20 6.09 2.66 -17.78
CA LEU A 20 5.72 1.60 -16.85
C LEU A 20 4.37 1.87 -16.20
N ALA A 21 3.62 0.80 -15.88
CA ALA A 21 2.48 0.86 -14.97
C ALA A 21 2.99 0.74 -13.54
N VAL A 22 2.73 1.74 -12.71
CA VAL A 22 3.24 1.81 -11.34
C VAL A 22 2.11 1.89 -10.33
N PHE A 23 2.19 1.03 -9.31
CA PHE A 23 1.23 0.94 -8.21
C PHE A 23 1.98 0.98 -6.87
N ARG A 24 1.53 1.83 -5.96
CA ARG A 24 2.18 2.13 -4.67
C ARG A 24 1.13 2.15 -3.55
N GLY A 25 1.57 1.98 -2.31
CA GLY A 25 0.67 2.08 -1.15
C GLY A 25 -0.41 0.98 -1.06
N ILE A 26 -0.19 -0.16 -1.71
CA ILE A 26 -1.13 -1.29 -1.73
C ILE A 26 -1.02 -2.06 -0.40
N PRO A 27 -2.12 -2.25 0.36
CA PRO A 27 -2.11 -3.08 1.56
C PRO A 27 -1.86 -4.54 1.21
N PHE A 28 -0.80 -5.13 1.78
CA PHE A 28 -0.50 -6.56 1.62
C PHE A 28 -0.78 -7.38 2.89
N ALA A 29 -1.01 -6.71 4.02
CA ALA A 29 -1.37 -7.29 5.31
C ALA A 29 -2.33 -6.34 6.06
N ALA A 30 -3.06 -6.85 7.05
CA ALA A 30 -3.83 -6.03 7.97
C ALA A 30 -2.89 -5.09 8.77
N PRO A 31 -3.32 -3.86 9.13
CA PRO A 31 -2.49 -2.94 9.90
C PRO A 31 -2.05 -3.58 11.24
N PRO A 32 -0.73 -3.65 11.55
CA PRO A 32 -0.22 -4.32 12.75
C PRO A 32 -0.33 -3.43 14.00
N VAL A 33 -1.53 -2.94 14.29
CA VAL A 33 -1.84 -2.02 15.38
C VAL A 33 -2.78 -2.66 16.40
N GLY A 34 -2.83 -2.11 17.61
CA GLY A 34 -3.70 -2.62 18.68
C GLY A 34 -3.37 -4.09 19.01
N PRO A 35 -4.37 -4.99 19.06
CA PRO A 35 -4.16 -6.43 19.34
C PRO A 35 -3.24 -7.14 18.35
N LEU A 36 -3.04 -6.62 17.13
CA LEU A 36 -2.17 -7.21 16.11
C LEU A 36 -0.70 -6.81 16.28
N ARG A 37 -0.37 -5.93 17.24
CA ARG A 37 1.02 -5.55 17.49
C ARG A 37 1.80 -6.77 17.99
N PHE A 38 2.96 -7.03 17.37
CA PHE A 38 3.82 -8.19 17.65
C PHE A 38 3.23 -9.56 17.27
N MET A 39 2.12 -9.59 16.52
CA MET A 39 1.56 -10.82 15.96
C MET A 39 2.05 -11.05 14.52
N PRO A 40 1.98 -12.29 14.00
CA PRO A 40 2.18 -12.55 12.58
C PRO A 40 1.24 -11.71 11.70
N PRO A 41 1.65 -11.38 10.46
CA PRO A 41 0.82 -10.59 9.56
C PRO A 41 -0.45 -11.36 9.16
N GLU A 42 -1.60 -10.71 9.30
CA GLU A 42 -2.87 -11.24 8.81
C GLU A 42 -3.19 -10.74 7.40
N PRO A 43 -3.99 -11.47 6.60
CA PRO A 43 -4.43 -11.01 5.29
C PRO A 43 -5.10 -9.63 5.33
N PRO A 44 -4.88 -8.76 4.34
CA PRO A 44 -5.53 -7.46 4.31
C PRO A 44 -7.02 -7.62 4.05
N PRO A 45 -7.88 -6.74 4.62
CA PRO A 45 -9.30 -6.74 4.32
C PRO A 45 -9.53 -6.46 2.83
N ARG A 46 -10.61 -7.02 2.29
CA ARG A 46 -11.10 -6.63 0.97
C ARG A 46 -11.64 -5.21 1.02
N TRP A 47 -11.64 -4.50 -0.11
CA TRP A 47 -12.27 -3.20 -0.25
C TRP A 47 -13.24 -3.18 -1.44
N SER A 48 -14.26 -2.33 -1.32
CA SER A 48 -15.17 -2.01 -2.42
C SER A 48 -14.67 -0.84 -3.25
N GLY A 49 -15.09 -0.77 -4.50
CA GLY A 49 -14.69 0.30 -5.42
C GLY A 49 -13.20 0.22 -5.80
N VAL A 50 -12.67 1.35 -6.27
CA VAL A 50 -11.30 1.47 -6.77
C VAL A 50 -10.44 2.21 -5.75
N ARG A 51 -9.39 1.56 -5.25
CA ARG A 51 -8.41 2.18 -4.35
C ARG A 51 -7.34 2.89 -5.15
N ASP A 52 -7.02 4.12 -4.77
CA ASP A 52 -5.89 4.86 -5.35
C ASP A 52 -4.55 4.23 -4.92
N ALA A 53 -3.74 3.89 -5.91
CA ALA A 53 -2.42 3.32 -5.77
C ALA A 53 -1.37 4.11 -6.55
N GLY A 54 -1.60 5.41 -6.79
CA GLY A 54 -0.62 6.29 -7.44
C GLY A 54 0.48 6.78 -6.50
N ARG A 55 0.25 6.74 -5.19
CA ARG A 55 1.08 7.37 -4.15
C ARG A 55 1.59 6.37 -3.12
N PHE A 56 2.75 6.65 -2.53
CA PHE A 56 3.25 5.87 -1.40
C PHE A 56 2.33 5.99 -0.18
N GLY A 57 2.22 4.89 0.57
CA GLY A 57 1.60 4.88 1.89
C GLY A 57 2.57 5.39 2.96
N GLN A 58 2.13 5.33 4.21
CA GLN A 58 2.98 5.67 5.35
C GLN A 58 4.07 4.61 5.54
N ALA A 59 5.29 5.06 5.81
CA ALA A 59 6.37 4.18 6.24
C ALA A 59 6.09 3.65 7.66
N ALA A 60 6.70 2.52 8.00
CA ALA A 60 6.67 2.02 9.37
C ALA A 60 7.38 3.03 10.32
N PRO A 61 7.00 3.06 11.61
CA PRO A 61 7.70 3.87 12.60
C PRO A 61 9.20 3.56 12.62
N GLN A 62 10.02 4.59 12.44
CA GLN A 62 11.47 4.50 12.47
C GLN A 62 12.05 5.77 13.08
N ASN A 63 13.26 5.69 13.64
CA ASN A 63 13.92 6.86 14.19
C ASN A 63 14.41 7.76 13.04
N ALA A 64 13.81 8.94 12.90
CA ALA A 64 14.10 9.88 11.82
C ALA A 64 15.55 10.39 11.83
N ALA A 65 16.24 10.35 12.97
CA ALA A 65 17.65 10.75 13.03
C ALA A 65 18.61 9.71 12.42
N ILE A 66 18.16 8.46 12.25
CA ILE A 66 18.97 7.35 11.71
C ILE A 66 18.55 7.04 10.27
N ALA A 67 17.27 7.24 9.93
CA ALA A 67 16.80 7.17 8.57
C ALA A 67 17.34 8.38 7.79
N GLY A 68 18.19 8.16 6.79
CA GLY A 68 18.64 9.21 5.87
C GLY A 68 17.47 9.94 5.18
N PRO A 69 17.74 11.03 4.43
CA PRO A 69 16.66 11.83 3.83
C PRO A 69 15.72 10.95 2.97
N SER A 70 14.42 11.11 3.18
CA SER A 70 13.33 10.42 2.47
C SER A 70 13.14 10.95 1.05
#